data_AF-A0A7W1L816-F1
#
_entry.id   AF-A0A7W1L816-F1
#
_cell.length_a   1.000
_cell.length_b   1.000
_cell.length_c   1.000
_cell.angle_alpha   90.00
_cell.angle_beta   90.00
_cell.angle_gamma   90.00
#
_symmetry.space_group_name_H-M   'P 1'
#
loop_
_entity.id
_entity.type
_entity.pdbx_description
1 polymer ?
#
loop_
_entity_poly.entity_id
_entity_poly.type
_entity_poly.pdbx_seq_one_letter_code
_entity_poly.pdbx_strand_id
1 'polypeptide(L)'
;MLIRLVAVALAIAVASSAPLAQAQATKKKFAPASAYICPNQSETALDCYLDAVTYLYTMCRQVKSIEIIEFGHEKAQEGTNGAKSEYCIVKHKLSIAPPLQAALQEARGWRESVDALRTLQQFWADALAALNWQTGESAEDYEARVLTSYADLSVLIDSVRIGFSTPPDALAARQVTPAKPGAARTPPRRAKNI
;
A
#
# COMPACT_ATOMS: atom_id res chain seq x y z
N MET A 1 85.47 2.72 16.76
CA MET A 1 85.38 3.94 15.92
C MET A 1 83.95 4.08 15.44
N LEU A 2 83.33 5.24 15.74
CA LEU A 2 82.20 5.93 15.08
C LEU A 2 80.84 5.19 14.92
N ILE A 3 79.75 5.62 15.60
CA ILE A 3 78.87 6.79 15.30
C ILE A 3 78.10 6.56 13.98
N ARG A 4 76.78 6.69 13.79
CA ARG A 4 75.55 7.03 14.54
C ARG A 4 74.43 7.12 13.44
N LEU A 5 73.15 6.98 13.83
CA LEU A 5 71.96 7.65 13.22
C LEU A 5 71.61 7.23 11.75
N VAL A 6 70.40 7.28 11.19
CA VAL A 6 69.05 7.69 11.57
C VAL A 6 68.06 7.14 10.52
N ALA A 7 66.80 7.03 10.95
CA ALA A 7 65.56 6.75 10.24
C ALA A 7 65.42 7.23 8.79
N VAL A 8 64.53 6.59 8.01
CA VAL A 8 63.36 7.26 7.40
C VAL A 8 62.24 6.22 7.20
N ALA A 9 61.07 6.51 7.75
CA ALA A 9 59.80 5.87 7.42
C ALA A 9 59.28 6.41 6.08
N LEU A 10 58.68 5.56 5.25
CA LEU A 10 57.68 6.01 4.28
C LEU A 10 56.59 4.95 4.12
N ALA A 11 55.50 5.17 4.86
CA ALA A 11 54.23 4.51 4.64
C ALA A 11 53.63 5.04 3.33
N ILE A 12 53.51 4.20 2.32
CA ILE A 12 52.69 4.49 1.15
C ILE A 12 51.30 3.93 1.45
N ALA A 13 50.46 4.76 2.08
CA ALA A 13 49.03 4.55 2.10
C ALA A 13 48.50 4.84 0.68
N VAL A 14 48.37 3.79 -0.13
CA VAL A 14 47.67 3.88 -1.41
C VAL A 14 46.18 4.02 -1.09
N ALA A 15 45.71 5.25 -1.03
CA ALA A 15 44.29 5.57 -1.01
C ALA A 15 43.69 5.04 -2.32
N SER A 16 43.13 3.84 -2.25
CA SER A 16 42.33 3.27 -3.32
C SER A 16 41.03 4.07 -3.37
N SER A 17 40.98 5.09 -4.23
CA SER A 17 39.74 5.75 -4.62
C SER A 17 38.89 4.75 -5.42
N ALA A 18 38.24 3.83 -4.72
CA ALA A 18 37.11 3.10 -5.29
C ALA A 18 36.06 4.16 -5.67
N PRO A 19 35.61 4.22 -6.93
CA PRO A 19 34.41 4.99 -7.21
C PRO A 19 33.32 4.41 -6.31
N LEU A 20 32.62 5.28 -5.58
CA LEU A 20 31.32 4.97 -5.02
C LEU A 20 30.44 4.60 -6.23
N ALA A 21 30.48 3.33 -6.61
CA ALA A 21 29.46 2.72 -7.42
C ALA A 21 28.19 2.89 -6.58
N GLN A 22 27.44 3.95 -6.91
CA GLN A 22 26.04 4.03 -6.58
C GLN A 22 25.50 2.66 -6.95
N ALA A 23 25.10 1.89 -5.94
CA ALA A 23 24.37 0.67 -6.15
C ALA A 23 23.10 1.10 -6.87
N GLN A 24 23.16 1.14 -8.20
CA GLN A 24 22.00 1.10 -9.05
C GLN A 24 21.39 -0.25 -8.70
N ALA A 25 20.47 -0.23 -7.74
CA ALA A 25 19.61 -1.34 -7.46
C ALA A 25 18.94 -1.65 -8.80
N THR A 26 19.48 -2.62 -9.53
CA THR A 26 18.76 -3.29 -10.60
C THR A 26 17.45 -3.71 -9.97
N LYS A 27 16.36 -2.97 -10.24
CA LYS A 27 15.01 -3.33 -9.82
C LYS A 27 14.80 -4.74 -10.34
N LYS A 28 14.95 -5.74 -9.46
CA LYS A 28 14.61 -7.12 -9.82
C LYS A 28 13.14 -7.07 -10.19
N LYS A 29 12.81 -7.46 -11.42
CA LYS A 29 11.42 -7.61 -11.86
C LYS A 29 10.71 -8.47 -10.82
N PHE A 30 9.56 -7.99 -10.33
CA PHE A 30 8.77 -8.73 -9.36
C PHE A 30 8.42 -10.12 -9.92
N ALA A 31 8.61 -11.14 -9.10
CA ALA A 31 8.27 -12.53 -9.44
C ALA A 31 7.18 -13.00 -8.47
N PRO A 32 5.92 -13.13 -8.92
CA PRO A 32 4.84 -13.55 -8.04
C PRO A 32 5.05 -14.99 -7.57
N ALA A 33 4.72 -15.26 -6.31
CA ALA A 33 4.73 -16.62 -5.76
C ALA A 33 3.63 -17.51 -6.35
N SER A 34 2.59 -16.91 -6.94
CA SER A 34 1.49 -17.63 -7.58
C SER A 34 0.93 -16.83 -8.76
N ALA A 35 0.97 -17.43 -9.95
CA ALA A 35 0.33 -16.89 -11.14
C ALA A 35 -1.22 -16.85 -11.02
N TYR A 36 -1.80 -17.63 -10.10
CA TYR A 36 -3.24 -17.59 -9.85
C TYR A 36 -3.67 -16.30 -9.14
N ILE A 37 -2.81 -15.74 -8.27
CA ILE A 37 -3.10 -14.51 -7.54
C ILE A 37 -2.71 -13.28 -8.34
N CYS A 38 -1.64 -13.38 -9.13
CA CYS A 38 -1.15 -12.29 -9.97
C CYS A 38 -0.99 -12.77 -11.42
N PRO A 39 -2.12 -12.94 -12.15
CA PRO A 39 -2.13 -13.54 -13.48
C PRO A 39 -1.49 -12.65 -14.56
N ASN A 40 -1.51 -11.33 -14.37
CA ASN A 40 -1.11 -10.37 -15.40
C ASN A 40 0.40 -10.03 -15.42
N GLN A 41 1.26 -10.79 -14.71
CA GLN A 41 2.66 -10.43 -14.49
C GLN A 41 2.84 -8.95 -14.11
N SER A 42 2.24 -8.58 -12.97
CA SER A 42 2.39 -7.24 -12.41
C SER A 42 3.86 -6.83 -12.33
N GLU A 43 4.14 -5.59 -12.73
CA GLU A 43 5.52 -5.07 -12.76
C GLU A 43 6.09 -4.91 -11.35
N THR A 44 5.22 -4.71 -10.36
CA THR A 44 5.54 -4.47 -8.95
C THR A 44 4.79 -5.42 -8.00
N ALA A 45 5.32 -5.58 -6.78
CA ALA A 45 4.61 -6.32 -5.74
C ALA A 45 3.34 -5.59 -5.29
N LEU A 46 3.36 -4.25 -5.36
CA LEU A 46 2.18 -3.43 -5.10
C LEU A 46 1.04 -3.78 -6.05
N ASP A 47 1.27 -3.73 -7.36
CA ASP A 47 0.23 -4.00 -8.35
C ASP A 47 -0.34 -5.40 -8.21
N CYS A 48 0.53 -6.40 -7.94
CA CYS A 48 0.12 -7.76 -7.61
C CYS A 48 -0.85 -7.82 -6.43
N TYR A 49 -0.54 -7.12 -5.33
CA TYR A 49 -1.42 -7.07 -4.17
C TYR A 49 -2.74 -6.35 -4.45
N LEU A 50 -2.70 -5.20 -5.13
CA LEU A 50 -3.91 -4.42 -5.43
C LEU A 50 -4.87 -5.17 -6.36
N ASP A 51 -4.35 -5.87 -7.37
CA ASP A 51 -5.15 -6.74 -8.23
C ASP A 51 -5.75 -7.91 -7.42
N ALA A 52 -4.97 -8.52 -6.52
CA ALA A 52 -5.42 -9.60 -5.67
C ALA A 52 -6.57 -9.20 -4.74
N VAL A 53 -6.55 -7.99 -4.18
CA VAL A 53 -7.63 -7.46 -3.33
C VAL A 53 -8.99 -7.55 -4.05
N THR A 54 -9.08 -6.98 -5.25
CA THR A 54 -10.33 -6.97 -6.03
C THR A 54 -10.71 -8.37 -6.52
N TYR A 55 -9.74 -9.12 -7.04
CA TYR A 55 -9.97 -10.44 -7.61
C TYR A 55 -10.51 -11.42 -6.57
N LEU A 56 -9.83 -11.54 -5.43
CA LEU A 56 -10.18 -12.51 -4.40
C LEU A 56 -11.49 -12.12 -3.68
N TYR A 57 -11.77 -10.83 -3.49
CA TYR A 57 -13.06 -10.37 -2.97
C TYR A 57 -14.21 -10.74 -3.93
N THR A 58 -14.03 -10.45 -5.23
CA THR A 58 -15.04 -10.73 -6.25
C THR A 58 -15.39 -12.21 -6.31
N MET A 59 -14.39 -13.08 -6.20
CA MET A 59 -14.62 -14.52 -6.14
C MET A 59 -15.54 -14.92 -4.97
N CYS A 60 -15.25 -14.48 -3.75
CA CYS A 60 -16.08 -14.86 -2.60
C CYS A 60 -17.46 -14.23 -2.63
N ARG A 61 -17.58 -13.00 -3.15
CA ARG A 61 -18.87 -12.36 -3.39
C ARG A 61 -19.73 -13.19 -4.36
N GLN A 62 -19.13 -13.67 -5.46
CA GLN A 62 -19.83 -14.50 -6.44
C GLN A 62 -20.26 -15.84 -5.85
N VAL A 63 -19.37 -16.50 -5.10
CA VAL A 63 -19.72 -17.75 -4.40
C VAL A 63 -20.90 -17.53 -3.46
N LYS A 64 -20.88 -16.46 -2.66
CA LYS A 64 -21.99 -16.14 -1.75
C LYS A 64 -23.28 -15.81 -2.50
N SER A 65 -23.20 -15.10 -3.62
CA SER A 65 -24.36 -14.80 -4.47
C SER A 65 -25.01 -16.09 -4.99
N ILE A 66 -24.23 -17.10 -5.36
CA ILE A 66 -24.77 -18.41 -5.78
C ILE A 66 -25.51 -19.07 -4.61
N GLU A 67 -24.94 -19.08 -3.41
CA GLU A 67 -25.60 -19.64 -2.22
C GLU A 67 -26.92 -18.93 -1.90
N ILE A 68 -26.97 -17.60 -2.04
CA ILE A 68 -28.20 -16.81 -1.84
C ILE A 68 -29.24 -17.10 -2.90
N ILE A 69 -28.84 -17.29 -4.17
CA ILE A 69 -29.76 -17.68 -5.24
C ILE A 69 -30.33 -19.08 -4.99
N GLU A 70 -29.51 -20.00 -4.47
CA GLU A 70 -29.89 -21.40 -4.26
C GLU A 70 -30.77 -21.59 -3.01
N PHE A 71 -30.46 -20.89 -1.92
CA PHE A 71 -31.06 -21.15 -0.61
C PHE A 71 -31.86 -19.97 -0.04
N GLY A 72 -31.73 -18.77 -0.63
CA GLY A 72 -32.24 -17.53 -0.06
C GLY A 72 -31.31 -16.96 1.01
N HIS A 73 -31.44 -15.66 1.27
CA HIS A 73 -30.57 -14.90 2.17
C HIS A 73 -30.36 -15.53 3.55
N GLU A 74 -31.45 -15.89 4.23
CA GLU A 74 -31.40 -16.42 5.60
C GLU A 74 -30.73 -17.80 5.68
N LYS A 75 -31.02 -18.68 4.71
CA LYS A 75 -30.55 -20.07 4.74
C LYS A 75 -29.20 -20.28 4.07
N ALA A 76 -28.72 -19.31 3.29
CA ALA A 76 -27.42 -19.35 2.61
C ALA A 76 -26.20 -19.32 3.56
N GLN A 77 -26.43 -19.31 4.88
CA GLN A 77 -25.40 -19.39 5.90
C GLN A 77 -25.63 -20.55 6.89
N GLU A 78 -26.63 -21.39 6.65
CA GLU A 78 -26.95 -22.52 7.52
C GLU A 78 -26.23 -23.79 7.07
N GLY A 79 -25.48 -24.42 7.98
CA GLY A 79 -24.87 -25.73 7.75
C GLY A 79 -24.04 -25.79 6.46
N THR A 80 -24.35 -26.75 5.59
CA THR A 80 -23.61 -26.94 4.33
C THR A 80 -23.91 -25.89 3.26
N ASN A 81 -24.95 -25.07 3.43
CA ASN A 81 -25.38 -24.11 2.41
C ASN A 81 -24.40 -22.95 2.27
N GLY A 82 -23.77 -22.52 3.37
CA GLY A 82 -22.77 -21.45 3.40
C GLY A 82 -21.31 -21.93 3.33
N ALA A 83 -21.10 -23.24 3.25
CA ALA A 83 -19.76 -23.82 3.39
C ALA A 83 -18.81 -23.39 2.25
N LYS A 84 -19.32 -23.06 1.07
CA LYS A 84 -18.47 -22.65 -0.06
C LYS A 84 -17.96 -21.23 0.14
N SER A 85 -18.81 -20.29 0.58
CA SER A 85 -18.38 -18.92 0.87
C SER A 85 -17.46 -18.86 2.09
N GLU A 86 -17.73 -19.64 3.14
CA GLU A 86 -16.82 -19.77 4.29
C GLU A 86 -15.45 -20.30 3.88
N TYR A 87 -15.43 -21.39 3.11
CA TYR A 87 -14.19 -21.95 2.57
C TYR A 87 -13.46 -20.95 1.68
N CYS A 88 -14.18 -20.21 0.83
CA CYS A 88 -13.62 -19.16 -0.01
C CYS A 88 -12.90 -18.10 0.84
N ILE A 89 -13.57 -17.57 1.87
CA ILE A 89 -13.01 -16.54 2.75
C ILE A 89 -11.73 -17.05 3.42
N VAL A 90 -11.75 -18.25 4.00
CA VAL A 90 -10.58 -18.83 4.67
C VAL A 90 -9.42 -19.05 3.69
N LYS A 91 -9.69 -19.66 2.53
CA LYS A 91 -8.70 -19.91 1.48
C LYS A 91 -8.04 -18.62 1.02
N HIS A 92 -8.83 -17.58 0.78
CA HIS A 92 -8.30 -16.35 0.21
C HIS A 92 -7.62 -15.45 1.24
N LYS A 93 -7.99 -15.52 2.53
CA LYS A 93 -7.18 -14.93 3.62
C LYS A 93 -5.76 -15.49 3.66
N LEU A 94 -5.59 -16.79 3.39
CA LEU A 94 -4.25 -17.39 3.25
C LEU A 94 -3.56 -16.97 1.95
N SER A 95 -4.32 -16.87 0.86
CA SER A 95 -3.78 -16.59 -0.47
C SER A 95 -3.30 -15.15 -0.66
N ILE A 96 -3.90 -14.18 0.04
CA ILE A 96 -3.55 -12.75 -0.06
C ILE A 96 -2.33 -12.38 0.80
N ALA A 97 -1.97 -13.20 1.79
CA ALA A 97 -0.88 -12.86 2.71
C ALA A 97 0.49 -12.72 2.02
N PRO A 98 0.92 -13.61 1.09
CA PRO A 98 2.18 -13.43 0.36
C PRO A 98 2.27 -12.13 -0.46
N PRO A 99 1.30 -11.75 -1.32
CA PRO A 99 1.38 -10.50 -2.07
C PRO A 99 1.31 -9.27 -1.15
N LEU A 100 0.51 -9.29 -0.08
CA LEU A 100 0.52 -8.21 0.92
C LEU A 100 1.93 -8.03 1.52
N GLN A 101 2.56 -9.13 1.94
CA GLN A 101 3.89 -9.06 2.53
C GLN A 101 4.92 -8.50 1.54
N ALA A 102 4.84 -8.90 0.28
CA ALA A 102 5.72 -8.37 -0.76
C ALA A 102 5.48 -6.86 -1.00
N ALA A 103 4.22 -6.42 -1.06
CA ALA A 103 3.88 -5.00 -1.17
C ALA A 103 4.37 -4.19 0.04
N LEU A 104 4.26 -4.72 1.27
CA LEU A 104 4.78 -4.07 2.48
C LEU A 104 6.31 -3.96 2.48
N GLN A 105 7.02 -4.96 1.92
CA GLN A 105 8.47 -4.87 1.77
C GLN A 105 8.88 -3.83 0.74
N GLU A 106 8.17 -3.77 -0.39
CA GLU A 106 8.36 -2.71 -1.38
C GLU A 106 8.05 -1.33 -0.78
N ALA A 107 7.04 -1.26 0.09
CA ALA A 107 6.60 -0.03 0.75
C ALA A 107 7.49 0.43 1.91
N ARG A 108 8.51 -0.33 2.31
CA ARG A 108 9.16 -0.17 3.62
C ARG A 108 9.70 1.24 3.91
N GLY A 109 10.07 2.01 2.88
CA GLY A 109 10.53 3.39 2.99
C GLY A 109 9.42 4.45 3.06
N TRP A 110 8.17 4.09 2.78
CA TRP A 110 7.00 4.98 2.74
C TRP A 110 6.03 4.63 3.87
N ARG A 111 6.20 5.27 5.04
CA ARG A 111 5.37 4.98 6.22
C ARG A 111 3.87 5.11 5.93
N GLU A 112 3.47 6.19 5.25
CA GLU A 112 2.07 6.42 4.90
C GLU A 112 1.52 5.33 3.99
N SER A 113 2.32 4.87 3.02
CA SER A 113 1.93 3.76 2.14
C SER A 113 1.83 2.42 2.89
N VAL A 114 2.71 2.16 3.85
CA VAL A 114 2.62 0.98 4.73
C VAL A 114 1.31 1.00 5.53
N ASP A 115 0.94 2.16 6.09
CA ASP A 115 -0.28 2.31 6.87
C ASP A 115 -1.53 2.22 5.98
N ALA A 116 -1.48 2.74 4.76
CA ALA A 116 -2.54 2.61 3.76
C ALA A 116 -2.74 1.14 3.31
N LEU A 117 -1.66 0.39 3.07
CA LEU A 117 -1.73 -1.03 2.72
C LEU A 117 -2.38 -1.87 3.83
N ARG A 118 -2.06 -1.57 5.10
CA ARG A 118 -2.66 -2.24 6.27
C ARG A 118 -4.14 -1.90 6.40
N THR A 119 -4.49 -0.63 6.21
CA THR A 119 -5.88 -0.18 6.22
C THR A 119 -6.69 -0.89 5.14
N LEU A 120 -6.15 -0.97 3.92
CA LEU A 120 -6.79 -1.69 2.80
C LEU A 120 -6.95 -3.18 3.13
N GLN A 121 -5.93 -3.82 3.71
CA GLN A 121 -6.00 -5.24 4.09
C GLN A 121 -7.10 -5.48 5.14
N GLN A 122 -7.20 -4.60 6.12
CA GLN A 122 -8.22 -4.69 7.17
C GLN A 122 -9.62 -4.51 6.57
N PHE A 123 -9.82 -3.46 5.76
CA PHE A 123 -11.09 -3.23 5.08
C PHE A 123 -11.50 -4.42 4.20
N TRP A 124 -10.57 -5.00 3.44
CA TRP A 124 -10.84 -6.19 2.63
C TRP A 124 -11.27 -7.39 3.48
N ALA A 125 -10.64 -7.60 4.64
CA ALA A 125 -11.00 -8.70 5.54
C ALA A 125 -12.40 -8.50 6.16
N ASP A 126 -12.74 -7.25 6.50
CA ASP A 126 -14.04 -6.87 7.04
C ASP A 126 -15.13 -6.97 5.97
N ALA A 127 -14.84 -6.52 4.74
CA ALA A 127 -15.73 -6.65 3.59
C ALA A 127 -16.05 -8.11 3.26
N LEU A 128 -15.06 -9.02 3.37
CA LEU A 128 -15.30 -10.45 3.22
C LEU A 128 -16.22 -11.01 4.31
N ALA A 129 -16.07 -10.57 5.56
CA ALA A 129 -16.95 -10.99 6.65
C ALA A 129 -18.38 -10.44 6.46
N ALA A 130 -18.50 -9.24 5.90
CA ALA A 130 -19.77 -8.57 5.60
C ALA A 130 -20.55 -9.18 4.43
N LEU A 131 -19.99 -10.18 3.73
CA LEU A 131 -20.72 -11.00 2.76
C LEU A 131 -21.78 -11.88 3.40
N ASN A 132 -21.69 -12.14 4.71
CA ASN A 132 -22.74 -12.88 5.41
C ASN A 132 -23.99 -12.02 5.60
N TRP A 133 -25.13 -12.72 5.57
CA TRP A 133 -26.42 -12.10 5.83
C TRP A 133 -26.55 -11.77 7.32
N GLN A 134 -27.03 -10.56 7.61
CA GLN A 134 -27.28 -10.06 8.94
C GLN A 134 -28.75 -10.27 9.30
N THR A 135 -28.99 -10.87 10.47
CA THR A 135 -30.35 -11.14 10.95
C THR A 135 -31.17 -9.85 10.98
N GLY A 136 -32.32 -9.86 10.30
CA GLY A 136 -33.26 -8.74 10.27
C GLY A 136 -32.95 -7.67 9.23
N GLU A 137 -31.93 -7.83 8.39
CA GLU A 137 -31.72 -6.94 7.25
C GLU A 137 -32.69 -7.23 6.09
N SER A 138 -32.87 -6.27 5.20
CA SER A 138 -33.59 -6.48 3.94
C SER A 138 -32.65 -6.96 2.83
N ALA A 139 -33.22 -7.56 1.78
CA ALA A 139 -32.44 -7.93 0.60
C ALA A 139 -31.79 -6.71 -0.07
N GLU A 140 -32.50 -5.57 -0.09
CA GLU A 140 -31.97 -4.31 -0.61
C GLU A 140 -30.80 -3.79 0.23
N ASP A 141 -30.90 -3.84 1.56
CA ASP A 141 -29.82 -3.40 2.46
C ASP A 141 -28.58 -4.29 2.34
N TYR A 142 -28.79 -5.60 2.20
CA TYR A 142 -27.71 -6.56 1.94
C TYR A 142 -26.99 -6.25 0.63
N GLU A 143 -27.75 -6.09 -0.46
CA GLU A 143 -27.18 -5.81 -1.78
C GLU A 143 -26.44 -4.47 -1.77
N ALA A 144 -27.03 -3.44 -1.16
CA ALA A 144 -26.40 -2.14 -0.99
C ALA A 144 -25.07 -2.25 -0.23
N ARG A 145 -25.03 -2.94 0.92
CA ARG A 145 -23.79 -3.12 1.70
C ARG A 145 -22.69 -3.80 0.89
N VAL A 146 -23.03 -4.88 0.19
CA VAL A 146 -22.06 -5.66 -0.60
C VAL A 146 -21.55 -4.86 -1.79
N LEU A 147 -22.42 -4.14 -2.50
CA LEU A 147 -22.02 -3.28 -3.62
C LEU A 147 -21.19 -2.08 -3.17
N THR A 148 -21.56 -1.44 -2.07
CA THR A 148 -20.77 -0.34 -1.48
C THR A 148 -19.38 -0.83 -1.09
N SER A 149 -19.26 -2.00 -0.45
CA SER A 149 -17.95 -2.57 -0.10
C SER A 149 -17.05 -2.76 -1.32
N TYR A 150 -17.62 -3.21 -2.46
CA TYR A 150 -16.89 -3.35 -3.71
C TYR A 150 -16.43 -2.01 -4.31
N ALA A 151 -17.30 -0.99 -4.27
CA ALA A 151 -16.95 0.36 -4.71
C ALA A 151 -15.85 0.98 -3.83
N ASP A 152 -15.98 0.85 -2.51
CA ASP A 152 -15.02 1.40 -1.54
C ASP A 152 -13.65 0.74 -1.66
N LEU A 153 -13.58 -0.56 -1.96
CA LEU A 153 -12.31 -1.23 -2.27
C LEU A 153 -11.58 -0.53 -3.43
N SER A 154 -12.31 -0.14 -4.48
CA SER A 154 -11.71 0.53 -5.64
C SER A 154 -11.15 1.90 -5.26
N VAL A 155 -11.91 2.67 -4.47
CA VAL A 155 -11.46 3.98 -3.95
C VAL A 155 -10.21 3.86 -3.08
N LEU A 156 -10.16 2.87 -2.19
CA LEU A 156 -9.00 2.63 -1.33
C LEU A 156 -7.77 2.18 -2.13
N ILE A 157 -7.95 1.33 -3.14
CA ILE A 157 -6.89 0.91 -4.06
C ILE A 157 -6.28 2.12 -4.78
N ASP A 158 -7.12 3.02 -5.30
CA ASP A 158 -6.66 4.22 -5.99
C ASP A 158 -5.90 5.17 -5.04
N SER A 159 -6.38 5.31 -3.81
CA SER A 159 -5.68 6.07 -2.76
C SER A 159 -4.28 5.51 -2.47
N VAL A 160 -4.15 4.18 -2.37
CA VAL A 160 -2.84 3.52 -2.18
C VAL A 160 -1.91 3.79 -3.37
N ARG A 161 -2.41 3.68 -4.61
CA ARG A 161 -1.62 3.96 -5.83
C ARG A 161 -1.08 5.39 -5.87
N ILE A 162 -1.92 6.36 -5.51
CA ILE A 162 -1.53 7.78 -5.45
C ILE A 162 -0.45 8.01 -4.39
N GLY A 163 -0.64 7.43 -3.19
CA GLY A 163 0.34 7.52 -2.12
C GLY A 163 1.71 6.95 -2.49
N PHE A 164 1.73 5.81 -3.17
CA PHE A 164 2.98 5.16 -3.62
C PHE A 164 3.70 5.91 -4.74
N SER A 165 2.97 6.70 -5.53
CA SER A 165 3.52 7.50 -6.63
C SER A 165 4.16 8.80 -6.15
N THR A 166 4.01 9.14 -4.87
CA THR A 166 4.52 10.38 -4.28
C THR A 166 5.75 10.10 -3.42
N PRO A 167 6.96 10.55 -3.80
CA PRO A 167 8.16 10.33 -3.00
C PRO A 167 8.02 10.90 -1.58
N PRO A 168 8.64 10.29 -0.55
CA PRO A 168 8.48 10.74 0.84
C PRO A 168 9.02 12.16 1.03
N ASP A 169 10.08 12.52 0.31
CA ASP A 169 10.70 13.85 0.37
C ASP A 169 9.82 14.95 -0.25
N ALA A 170 8.94 14.60 -1.20
CA ALA A 170 8.01 15.54 -1.83
C ALA A 170 6.87 15.94 -0.88
N LEU A 171 6.50 15.04 0.04
CA LEU A 171 5.50 15.30 1.09
C LEU A 171 6.08 16.14 2.22
N ALA A 172 7.34 15.89 2.60
CA ALA A 172 8.07 16.72 3.56
C ALA A 172 8.27 18.16 3.05
N ALA A 173 8.58 18.34 1.76
CA ALA A 173 8.75 19.67 1.16
C ALA A 173 7.45 20.50 1.15
N ARG A 174 6.27 19.87 1.06
CA ARG A 174 4.97 20.56 1.13
C ARG A 174 4.65 21.11 2.52
N GLN A 175 5.23 20.55 3.58
CA GLN A 175 5.02 21.03 4.96
C GLN A 175 5.98 22.15 5.38
N VAL A 176 7.02 22.44 4.59
CA VAL A 176 8.11 23.36 4.97
C VAL A 176 8.18 24.61 4.06
N THR A 177 7.06 25.04 3.45
CA THR A 177 7.04 26.38 2.82
C THR A 177 6.35 27.38 3.73
N PRO A 178 7.06 28.09 4.63
CA PRO A 178 6.51 29.28 5.27
C PRO A 178 6.26 30.33 4.18
N ALA A 179 5.03 30.84 4.12
CA ALA A 179 4.68 32.00 3.32
C ALA A 179 5.62 33.16 3.69
N LYS A 180 6.41 33.63 2.73
CA LYS A 180 7.28 34.79 2.89
C LYS A 180 6.41 36.02 3.14
N PRO A 181 6.50 36.74 4.29
CA PRO A 181 5.81 37.99 4.45
C PRO A 181 6.59 39.07 3.69
N GLY A 182 6.04 39.54 2.57
CA GLY A 182 6.44 40.78 1.91
C GLY A 182 5.17 41.49 1.44
N ALA A 183 4.92 42.77 1.66
CA ALA A 183 5.76 43.86 2.12
C ALA A 183 4.90 44.83 2.94
N ALA A 184 5.45 45.37 4.03
CA ALA A 184 4.83 46.47 4.74
C ALA A 184 4.87 47.73 3.86
N ARG A 185 3.69 48.23 3.49
CA ARG A 185 3.50 49.56 2.87
C ARG A 185 4.01 50.63 3.83
N THR A 186 5.00 51.40 3.39
CA THR A 186 5.46 52.63 4.06
C THR A 186 4.35 53.69 4.02
N PRO A 187 3.97 54.34 5.13
CA PRO A 187 3.04 55.46 5.09
C PRO A 187 3.74 56.75 4.66
N PRO A 188 3.07 57.66 3.93
CA PRO A 188 3.68 58.92 3.48
C PRO A 188 3.85 59.92 4.64
N ARG A 189 4.98 60.62 4.59
CA ARG A 189 5.44 61.66 5.52
C ARG A 189 4.52 62.89 5.44
N ARG A 190 3.90 63.28 6.56
CA ARG A 190 3.06 64.50 6.65
C ARG A 190 3.96 65.74 6.62
N ALA A 191 3.81 66.57 5.59
CA ALA A 191 4.45 67.89 5.49
C ALA A 191 3.87 68.83 6.57
N LYS A 192 4.76 69.60 7.20
CA LYS A 192 4.46 70.61 8.21
C LYS A 192 4.50 71.97 7.50
N ASN A 193 3.35 72.63 7.34
CA ASN A 193 3.31 74.01 6.86
C ASN A 193 3.43 74.96 8.05
N ILE A 194 4.21 76.02 7.83
CA ILE A 194 4.19 77.30 8.54
C ILE A 194 3.00 78.09 8.00
#